data_AF-A0A9E3S2G9-F1
#
_entry.id   AF-A0A9E3S2G9-F1
#
_cell.length_a   1.000
_cell.length_b   1.000
_cell.length_c   1.000
_cell.angle_alpha   90.00
_cell.angle_beta   90.00
_cell.angle_gamma   90.00
#
_symmetry.space_group_name_H-M   'P 1'
#
loop_
_entity.id
_entity.type
_entity.pdbx_description
1 polymer ?
#
loop_
_entity_poly.entity_id
_entity_poly.type
_entity_poly.pdbx_seq_one_letter_code
_entity_poly.pdbx_strand_id
1 'polypeptide(L)'
;MSHVEENEDNLEFMLNDRSYFYLGYAVQSDEDVERFITAYRESIEKDRGFEGDLTVDQEGVKGTVYRLRDGIERSLTSDGSDGAASRLRSRIPIVIERPGNHKPGDGANVLYMDGHVEWILYPGKWPLSERTIQALQSIDTASSIE
;
A
#
# COMPACT_ATOMS: atom_id res chain seq x y z
N MET A 1 4.67 -26.66 -30.17
CA MET A 1 5.09 -26.01 -28.90
C MET A 1 5.09 -24.52 -29.12
N SER A 2 3.90 -23.91 -29.27
CA SER A 2 3.81 -22.48 -29.64
C SER A 2 2.46 -21.82 -29.33
N HIS A 3 1.53 -22.50 -28.64
CA HIS A 3 0.23 -21.93 -28.23
C HIS A 3 -0.12 -22.25 -26.76
N VAL A 4 0.66 -23.14 -26.12
CA VAL A 4 0.46 -23.52 -24.71
C VAL A 4 1.40 -22.70 -23.82
N GLU A 5 2.66 -22.53 -24.21
CA GLU A 5 3.63 -21.68 -23.48
C GLU A 5 3.21 -20.19 -23.44
N GLU A 6 2.71 -19.61 -24.55
CA GLU A 6 2.16 -18.24 -24.54
C GLU A 6 0.95 -18.08 -23.59
N ASN A 7 0.19 -19.15 -23.34
CA ASN A 7 -0.95 -19.13 -22.44
C ASN A 7 -0.54 -19.34 -20.97
N GLU A 8 0.49 -20.13 -20.71
CA GLU A 8 1.03 -20.33 -19.35
C GLU A 8 1.74 -19.08 -18.84
N ASP A 9 2.58 -18.43 -19.66
CA ASP A 9 3.22 -17.15 -19.33
C ASP A 9 2.17 -16.05 -19.10
N ASN A 10 1.08 -16.07 -19.87
CA ASN A 10 -0.04 -15.14 -19.68
C ASN A 10 -0.82 -15.46 -18.39
N LEU A 11 -0.99 -16.73 -18.02
CA LEU A 11 -1.65 -17.12 -16.76
C LEU A 11 -0.81 -16.74 -15.54
N GLU A 12 0.50 -16.94 -15.57
CA GLU A 12 1.42 -16.50 -14.52
C GLU A 12 1.44 -14.97 -14.41
N PHE A 13 1.40 -14.26 -15.54
CA PHE A 13 1.24 -12.81 -15.55
C PHE A 13 -0.12 -12.35 -15.02
N MET A 14 -1.20 -13.08 -15.31
CA MET A 14 -2.57 -12.73 -14.89
C MET A 14 -2.89 -13.10 -13.43
N LEU A 15 -2.19 -14.08 -12.85
CA LEU A 15 -2.44 -14.61 -11.51
C LEU A 15 -1.17 -14.66 -10.64
N ASN A 16 -0.30 -13.65 -10.73
CA ASN A 16 0.85 -13.54 -9.82
C ASN A 16 0.48 -12.86 -8.49
N ASP A 17 1.34 -13.08 -7.50
CA ASP A 17 1.31 -12.44 -6.18
C ASP A 17 1.79 -10.97 -6.20
N ARG A 18 2.20 -10.47 -7.37
CA ARG A 18 2.73 -9.11 -7.54
C ARG A 18 1.70 -8.15 -8.11
N SER A 19 0.52 -8.55 -8.55
CA SER A 19 -0.42 -7.61 -9.18
C SER A 19 -0.91 -6.49 -8.25
N TYR A 20 -0.84 -6.71 -6.93
CA TYR A 20 -1.36 -5.80 -5.93
C TYR A 20 -0.40 -5.60 -4.75
N PHE A 21 -0.40 -4.41 -4.18
CA PHE A 21 0.13 -4.12 -2.86
C PHE A 21 -1.00 -4.26 -1.84
N TYR A 22 -0.80 -5.09 -0.81
CA TYR A 22 -1.64 -5.09 0.37
C TYR A 22 -1.01 -4.23 1.47
N LEU A 23 -1.76 -3.25 1.96
CA LEU A 23 -1.33 -2.35 3.02
C LEU A 23 -1.89 -2.82 4.36
N GLY A 24 -1.08 -3.59 5.10
CA GLY A 24 -1.41 -4.05 6.47
C GLY A 24 -1.39 -2.93 7.52
N TYR A 25 -1.15 -1.69 7.12
CA TYR A 25 -0.98 -0.51 7.97
C TYR A 25 -1.73 0.68 7.37
N ALA A 26 -2.33 1.50 8.24
CA ALA A 26 -3.13 2.64 7.81
C ALA A 26 -2.23 3.83 7.43
N VAL A 27 -2.30 4.26 6.18
CA VAL A 27 -1.54 5.39 5.59
C VAL A 27 -2.49 6.36 4.91
N GLN A 28 -2.18 7.67 4.93
CA GLN A 28 -3.09 8.72 4.42
C GLN A 28 -2.41 9.69 3.43
N SER A 29 -1.12 9.53 3.19
CA SER A 29 -0.31 10.42 2.37
C SER A 29 0.96 9.74 1.86
N ASP A 30 1.67 10.39 0.94
CA ASP A 30 3.00 9.97 0.51
C ASP A 30 3.98 9.84 1.68
N GLU A 31 3.93 10.79 2.61
CA GLU A 31 4.79 10.80 3.80
C GLU A 31 4.51 9.62 4.72
N ASP A 32 3.24 9.24 4.88
CA ASP A 32 2.87 8.06 5.67
C ASP A 32 3.35 6.77 5.03
N VAL A 33 3.29 6.68 3.69
CA VAL A 33 3.82 5.51 2.95
C VAL A 33 5.33 5.41 3.15
N GLU A 34 6.08 6.50 3.01
CA GLU A 34 7.53 6.49 3.26
C GLU A 34 7.85 6.12 4.71
N ARG A 35 7.12 6.67 5.67
CA ARG A 35 7.25 6.30 7.09
C ARG A 35 6.98 4.82 7.29
N PHE A 36 5.97 4.26 6.63
CA PHE A 36 5.66 2.84 6.63
C PHE A 36 6.82 2.02 6.07
N ILE A 37 7.35 2.36 4.89
CA ILE A 37 8.48 1.62 4.29
C ILE A 37 9.69 1.60 5.22
N THR A 38 10.06 2.75 5.79
CA THR A 38 11.21 2.85 6.70
C THR A 38 10.98 2.02 7.96
N ALA A 39 9.80 2.14 8.59
CA ALA A 39 9.49 1.38 9.79
C ALA A 39 9.39 -0.14 9.53
N TYR A 40 8.89 -0.52 8.36
CA TYR A 40 8.78 -1.91 7.93
C TYR A 40 10.16 -2.55 7.74
N ARG A 41 11.07 -1.87 7.02
CA ARG A 41 12.46 -2.31 6.85
C ARG A 41 13.18 -2.42 8.18
N GLU A 42 13.06 -1.40 9.03
CA GLU A 42 13.66 -1.43 10.36
C GLU A 42 13.13 -2.61 11.20
N SER A 43 11.85 -2.97 11.04
CA SER A 43 11.26 -4.13 11.73
C SER A 43 11.88 -5.44 11.26
N ILE A 44 12.14 -5.60 9.95
CA ILE A 44 12.85 -6.75 9.38
C ILE A 44 14.27 -6.82 9.92
N GLU A 45 15.02 -5.72 9.80
CA GLU A 45 16.43 -5.64 10.22
C GLU A 45 16.62 -5.97 11.71
N LYS A 46 15.63 -5.65 12.54
CA LYS A 46 15.67 -5.82 14.00
C LYS A 46 14.84 -7.00 14.50
N ASP A 47 14.28 -7.81 13.60
CA ASP A 47 13.45 -8.98 13.90
C ASP A 47 12.32 -8.68 14.92
N ARG A 48 11.61 -7.55 14.73
CA ARG A 48 10.58 -7.07 15.68
C ARG A 48 9.17 -7.61 15.40
N GLY A 49 8.98 -8.32 14.29
CA GLY A 49 7.68 -8.82 13.84
C GLY A 49 6.71 -7.72 13.42
N PHE A 50 5.47 -8.10 13.10
CA PHE A 50 4.46 -7.19 12.53
C PHE A 50 3.12 -7.19 13.28
N GLU A 51 3.05 -7.81 14.47
CA GLU A 51 1.79 -7.96 15.24
C GLU A 51 1.22 -6.67 15.81
N GLY A 52 2.03 -5.61 15.87
CA GLY A 52 1.65 -4.31 16.42
C GLY A 52 1.85 -3.14 15.47
N ASP A 53 1.64 -1.95 16.02
CA ASP A 53 1.96 -0.68 15.37
C ASP A 53 3.48 -0.56 15.17
N LEU A 54 3.89 0.04 14.05
CA LEU A 54 5.30 0.24 13.76
C LEU A 54 5.72 1.64 14.18
N THR A 55 6.83 1.74 14.91
CA THR A 55 7.42 3.01 15.32
C THR A 55 8.78 3.19 14.67
N VAL A 56 9.02 4.38 14.14
CA VAL A 56 10.32 4.77 13.57
C VAL A 56 10.80 6.06 14.22
N ASP A 57 12.09 6.10 14.54
CA ASP A 57 12.79 7.28 15.05
C ASP A 57 14.15 7.36 14.37
N GLN A 58 14.14 7.74 13.09
CA GLN A 58 15.33 7.93 12.27
C GLN A 58 15.42 9.41 11.84
N GLU A 59 16.62 9.83 11.44
CA GLU A 59 16.83 11.20 10.98
C GLU A 59 15.94 11.50 9.76
N GLY A 60 15.09 12.52 9.88
CA GLY A 60 14.13 12.91 8.85
C GLY A 60 12.84 12.09 8.79
N VAL A 61 12.73 10.96 9.50
CA VAL A 61 11.52 10.10 9.51
C VAL A 61 11.21 9.64 10.94
N LYS A 62 10.18 10.24 11.54
CA LYS A 62 9.71 9.90 12.89
C LYS A 62 8.21 9.69 12.93
N GLY A 63 7.76 8.77 13.79
CA GLY A 63 6.35 8.62 14.13
C GLY A 63 5.91 7.17 14.25
N THR A 64 4.60 6.99 14.37
CA THR A 64 3.95 5.69 14.45
C THR A 64 3.10 5.47 13.21
N VAL A 65 3.20 4.29 12.61
CA VAL A 65 2.30 3.80 11.57
C VAL A 65 1.44 2.71 12.19
N TYR A 66 0.13 2.95 12.22
CA TYR A 66 -0.79 2.07 12.92
C TYR A 66 -1.15 0.84 12.09
N ARG A 67 -1.10 -0.35 12.70
CA ARG A 67 -1.54 -1.61 12.06
C ARG A 67 -3.02 -1.51 11.73
N LEU A 68 -3.38 -1.90 10.52
CA LEU A 68 -4.75 -1.90 10.04
C LEU A 68 -5.60 -2.82 10.94
N ARG A 69 -6.70 -2.27 11.46
CA ARG A 69 -7.69 -2.95 12.30
C ARG A 69 -8.99 -2.16 12.26
N ASP A 70 -10.09 -2.81 12.65
CA ASP A 70 -11.36 -2.12 12.79
C ASP A 70 -11.25 -0.97 13.80
N GLY A 71 -11.85 0.17 13.49
CA GLY A 71 -11.78 1.39 14.30
C GLY A 71 -10.48 2.19 14.22
N ILE A 72 -9.51 1.82 13.37
CA ILE A 72 -8.21 2.49 13.31
C ILE A 72 -8.29 3.96 12.90
N GLU A 73 -9.33 4.35 12.17
CA GLU A 73 -9.58 5.73 11.77
C GLU A 73 -9.65 6.70 12.95
N ARG A 74 -10.02 6.22 14.15
CA ARG A 74 -10.06 7.03 15.38
C ARG A 74 -8.67 7.45 15.85
N SER A 75 -7.65 6.64 15.59
CA SER A 75 -6.24 6.98 15.87
C SER A 75 -5.64 7.92 14.83
N LEU A 76 -6.31 8.09 13.68
CA LEU A 76 -5.85 8.88 12.55
C LEU A 76 -6.48 10.28 12.47
N THR A 77 -7.54 10.55 13.24
CA THR A 77 -8.18 11.86 13.33
C THR A 77 -7.91 12.54 14.67
N SER A 78 -7.67 13.85 14.64
CA SER A 78 -7.63 14.68 15.85
C SER A 78 -9.01 15.13 16.33
N ASP A 79 -10.03 15.08 15.45
CA ASP A 79 -11.39 15.57 15.73
C ASP A 79 -12.21 14.59 16.59
N GLY A 80 -11.83 13.30 16.62
CA GLY A 80 -12.47 12.27 17.45
C GLY A 80 -13.95 11.97 17.16
N SER A 81 -14.60 12.76 16.29
CA SER A 81 -16.01 12.64 15.94
C SER A 81 -16.28 11.44 15.03
N ASP A 82 -17.46 10.81 15.19
CA ASP A 82 -17.86 9.69 14.32
C ASP A 82 -17.97 10.11 12.85
N GLY A 83 -18.30 11.38 12.59
CA GLY A 83 -18.33 11.95 11.24
C GLY A 83 -16.94 12.04 10.60
N ALA A 84 -15.92 12.44 11.36
CA ALA A 84 -14.54 12.47 10.87
C ALA A 84 -14.00 11.05 10.64
N ALA A 85 -14.25 10.13 11.57
CA ALA A 85 -13.91 8.71 11.44
C ALA A 85 -14.52 8.10 10.17
N SER A 86 -15.82 8.31 9.94
CA SER A 86 -16.49 7.78 8.74
C SER A 86 -15.91 8.32 7.43
N ARG A 87 -15.50 9.60 7.39
CA ARG A 87 -14.87 10.21 6.19
C ARG A 87 -13.44 9.72 5.96
N LEU A 88 -12.73 9.32 7.02
CA LEU A 88 -11.38 8.76 6.88
C LEU A 88 -11.40 7.38 6.26
N ARG A 89 -12.41 6.56 6.54
CA ARG A 89 -12.51 5.22 5.94
C ARG A 89 -12.54 5.23 4.41
N SER A 90 -13.15 6.25 3.81
CA SER A 90 -13.16 6.46 2.35
C SER A 90 -11.85 7.05 1.80
N ARG A 91 -10.80 7.17 2.62
CA ARG A 91 -9.50 7.74 2.23
C ARG A 91 -8.32 6.86 2.59
N ILE A 92 -8.51 5.79 3.35
CA ILE A 92 -7.44 4.85 3.73
C ILE A 92 -7.42 3.71 2.71
N PRO A 93 -6.38 3.60 1.86
CA PRO A 93 -6.24 2.48 0.92
C PRO A 93 -5.85 1.20 1.66
N ILE A 94 -6.43 0.08 1.23
CA ILE A 94 -6.15 -1.27 1.74
C ILE A 94 -5.39 -2.07 0.70
N VAL A 95 -5.82 -1.99 -0.56
CA VAL A 95 -5.19 -2.69 -1.69
C VAL A 95 -4.98 -1.69 -2.81
N ILE A 96 -3.77 -1.67 -3.36
CA ILE A 96 -3.41 -0.84 -4.52
C ILE A 96 -2.93 -1.77 -5.62
N GLU A 97 -3.61 -1.77 -6.77
CA GLU A 97 -3.11 -2.45 -7.96
C GLU A 97 -1.83 -1.77 -8.45
N ARG A 98 -0.86 -2.56 -8.93
CA ARG A 98 0.31 -1.98 -9.60
C ARG A 98 -0.12 -1.34 -10.93
N PRO A 99 0.33 -0.11 -11.25
CA PRO A 99 0.00 0.53 -12.52
C PRO A 99 0.41 -0.31 -13.73
N GLY A 100 -0.43 -0.28 -14.77
CA GLY A 100 -0.16 -0.95 -16.05
C GLY A 100 -0.64 -2.39 -16.16
N ASN A 101 -1.22 -2.96 -15.09
CA ASN A 101 -1.76 -4.32 -15.11
C ASN A 101 -3.10 -4.42 -15.87
N HIS A 102 -3.95 -3.40 -15.83
CA HIS A 102 -5.22 -3.36 -16.57
C HIS A 102 -5.27 -2.20 -17.58
N LYS A 103 -5.83 -2.47 -18.77
CA LYS A 103 -6.09 -1.49 -19.84
C LYS A 103 -7.53 -0.94 -19.74
N PRO A 104 -7.81 0.31 -20.17
CA PRO A 104 -6.95 1.22 -20.93
C PRO A 104 -6.19 2.25 -20.06
N GLY A 105 -4.90 2.43 -20.36
CA GLY A 105 -4.00 3.40 -19.72
C GLY A 105 -3.19 2.81 -18.57
N ASP A 106 -2.18 3.55 -18.10
CA ASP A 106 -1.35 3.16 -16.96
C ASP A 106 -2.05 3.50 -15.64
N GLY A 107 -3.32 3.11 -15.47
CA GLY A 107 -4.07 3.32 -14.23
C GLY A 107 -4.02 2.10 -13.30
N ALA A 108 -4.73 2.21 -12.19
CA ALA A 108 -4.83 1.17 -11.18
C ALA A 108 -6.15 1.28 -10.40
N ASN A 109 -6.70 0.13 -9.99
CA ASN A 109 -7.75 0.05 -9.00
C ASN A 109 -7.19 0.21 -7.58
N VAL A 110 -7.89 0.98 -6.75
CA VAL A 110 -7.61 1.13 -5.32
C VAL A 110 -8.83 0.76 -4.51
N LEU A 111 -8.69 -0.21 -3.62
CA LEU A 111 -9.69 -0.57 -2.62
C LEU A 111 -9.45 0.21 -1.33
N TYR A 112 -10.49 0.85 -0.80
CA TYR A 112 -10.43 1.61 0.44
C TYR A 112 -11.13 0.91 1.62
N MET A 113 -10.91 1.40 2.84
CA MET A 113 -11.37 0.79 4.09
C MET A 113 -12.91 0.76 4.28
N ASP A 114 -13.65 1.62 3.60
CA ASP A 114 -15.12 1.56 3.54
C ASP A 114 -15.64 0.57 2.48
N GLY A 115 -14.75 -0.07 1.72
CA GLY A 115 -15.07 -1.08 0.71
C GLY A 115 -15.29 -0.53 -0.70
N HIS A 116 -15.22 0.78 -0.93
CA HIS A 116 -15.32 1.30 -2.29
C HIS A 116 -14.01 1.07 -3.07
N VAL A 117 -14.14 0.99 -4.39
CA VAL A 117 -13.02 0.90 -5.32
C VAL A 117 -13.02 2.13 -6.23
N GLU A 118 -11.86 2.74 -6.42
CA GLU A 118 -11.65 3.85 -7.36
C GLU A 118 -10.60 3.48 -8.40
N TRP A 119 -10.88 3.78 -9.67
CA TRP A 119 -9.87 3.76 -10.74
C TRP A 119 -9.12 5.09 -10.76
N ILE A 120 -7.80 5.05 -10.63
CA ILE A 120 -6.95 6.24 -10.65
C ILE A 120 -5.89 6.07 -11.75
N LEU A 121 -5.78 7.08 -12.62
CA LEU A 121 -4.70 7.14 -13.61
C LEU A 121 -3.36 7.34 -12.91
N TYR A 122 -2.33 6.60 -13.34
CA TYR A 122 -0.96 6.81 -12.87
C TYR A 122 -0.09 7.44 -14.00
N PRO A 123 0.81 8.38 -13.63
CA PRO A 123 0.90 9.04 -12.33
C PRO A 123 -0.30 9.95 -12.10
N GLY A 124 -0.80 9.99 -10.86
CA GLY A 124 -2.00 10.75 -10.52
C GLY A 124 -2.04 11.22 -9.07
N LYS A 125 -3.26 11.37 -8.54
CA LYS A 125 -3.46 11.72 -7.14
C LYS A 125 -3.02 10.56 -6.24
N TRP A 126 -2.63 10.88 -5.01
CA TRP A 126 -2.44 9.86 -3.98
C TRP A 126 -3.71 8.98 -3.84
N PRO A 127 -3.60 7.64 -3.73
CA PRO A 127 -2.38 6.86 -3.51
C PRO A 127 -1.63 6.37 -4.77
N LEU A 128 -1.98 6.85 -5.98
CA LEU A 128 -1.25 6.58 -7.23
C LEU A 128 -0.32 7.73 -7.65
N SER A 129 0.25 8.45 -6.69
CA SER A 129 1.34 9.36 -6.99
C SER A 129 2.59 8.56 -7.40
N GLU A 130 3.48 9.18 -8.16
CA GLU A 130 4.78 8.58 -8.49
C GLU A 130 5.59 8.24 -7.24
N ARG A 131 5.57 9.13 -6.25
CA ARG A 131 6.27 8.97 -4.96
C ARG A 131 5.80 7.74 -4.19
N THR A 132 4.48 7.55 -4.05
CA THR A 132 3.92 6.38 -3.35
C THR A 132 4.25 5.08 -4.09
N ILE A 133 4.08 5.03 -5.42
CA ILE A 133 4.30 3.80 -6.17
C ILE A 133 5.77 3.39 -6.17
N GLN A 134 6.69 4.34 -6.35
CA GLN A 134 8.13 4.06 -6.25
C GLN A 134 8.52 3.55 -4.85
N ALA A 135 7.96 4.16 -3.79
CA ALA A 135 8.20 3.71 -2.42
C ALA A 135 7.72 2.26 -2.19
N LEU A 136 6.51 1.92 -2.63
CA LEU A 136 5.95 0.56 -2.50
C LEU A 136 6.73 -0.47 -3.32
N GLN A 137 7.08 -0.15 -4.57
CA GLN A 137 7.90 -1.02 -5.42
C GLN A 137 9.29 -1.29 -4.83
N SER A 138 9.84 -0.35 -4.05
CA SER A 138 11.15 -0.52 -3.43
C SER A 138 11.20 -1.63 -2.36
N ILE A 139 10.05 -2.12 -1.88
CA ILE A 139 9.99 -3.25 -0.95
C ILE A 139 10.34 -4.57 -1.66
N ASP A 140 9.89 -4.76 -2.91
CA ASP A 140 10.10 -6.03 -3.63
C ASP A 140 11.58 -6.34 -3.85
N THR A 141 12.36 -5.29 -4.12
CA THR A 141 13.81 -5.39 -4.31
C THR A 141 14.51 -5.81 -3.01
N ALA A 142 14.00 -5.42 -1.85
CA ALA A 142 14.58 -5.82 -0.56
C ALA A 142 14.30 -7.28 -0.20
N SER A 143 13.21 -7.86 -0.74
CA SER A 143 12.83 -9.26 -0.53
C SER A 143 13.57 -10.24 -1.46
N SER A 144 14.41 -9.74 -2.38
CA SER A 144 15.16 -10.54 -3.36
C SER A 144 16.60 -10.88 -2.89
N ILE A 145 16.90 -10.69 -1.60
CA ILE A 145 18.15 -11.17 -1.00
C ILE A 145 17.85 -12.54 -0.36
N GLU A 146 17.95 -13.60 -1.18
CA GLU A 146 18.13 -14.98 -0.74
C GLU A 146 19.57 -15.43 -0.98
#